data_AF-A0A1N7SMQ8-F1
#
_entry.id   AF-A0A1N7SMQ8-F1
#
_cell.length_a   1.000
_cell.length_b   1.000
_cell.length_c   1.000
_cell.angle_alpha   90.00
_cell.angle_beta   90.00
_cell.angle_gamma   90.00
#
_symmetry.space_group_name_H-M   'P 1'
#
loop_
_entity.id
_entity.type
_entity.pdbx_description
1 polymer ?
#
loop_
_entity_poly.entity_id
_entity_poly.type
_entity_poly.pdbx_seq_one_letter_code
_entity_poly.pdbx_strand_id
1 'polypeptide(L)'
;MFRQLYGSLVPAALRGPVLVDKTGIPRYWSAIWSATSIAQLASSTLTQKLRYVENLYQHADNLLGANALDDALSGFDDEALAAILESWFISIRNQPAVTSADENRWQTGLGFVTDVITWLSSARSADDRLRHIEERLHRLSSLYSQLHVRRSAAVEAVRSLPASTVEALYALLDPECPKNPFLRMKTRWRVYVAFVLMLHQGLRRGEILLLPADAVKSAYDHKLKRGRFRKRKIKHV
;
A
#
# COMPACT_ATOMS: atom_id res chain seq x y z
N MET A 1 18.47 -0.94 1.54
CA MET A 1 18.27 0.50 1.43
C MET A 1 17.32 0.78 0.27
N PHE A 2 16.36 1.68 0.46
CA PHE A 2 15.42 2.09 -0.58
C PHE A 2 16.02 3.16 -1.50
N ARG A 3 15.91 3.00 -2.83
CA ARG A 3 16.30 4.00 -3.83
C ARG A 3 15.18 4.20 -4.86
N GLN A 4 15.04 5.41 -5.37
CA GLN A 4 14.14 5.70 -6.47
C GLN A 4 14.93 5.84 -7.78
N LEU A 5 14.56 5.03 -8.78
CA LEU A 5 15.16 5.07 -10.11
C LEU A 5 14.27 5.90 -11.05
N TYR A 6 14.73 7.10 -11.40
CA TYR A 6 14.06 7.99 -12.39
C TYR A 6 14.96 8.40 -13.55
N GLY A 7 16.12 7.74 -13.72
CA GLY A 7 17.05 8.06 -14.79
C GLY A 7 16.43 7.87 -16.18
N SER A 8 16.82 8.75 -17.13
CA SER A 8 16.39 8.66 -18.53
C SER A 8 16.80 7.33 -19.18
N LEU A 9 17.93 6.77 -18.76
CA LEU A 9 18.48 5.48 -19.18
C LEU A 9 17.75 4.25 -18.59
N VAL A 10 16.88 4.43 -17.60
CA VAL A 10 16.14 3.33 -16.97
C VAL A 10 14.87 3.06 -17.79
N PRO A 11 14.63 1.82 -18.26
CA PRO A 11 13.40 1.44 -18.93
C PRO A 11 12.17 1.84 -18.12
N ALA A 12 11.10 2.32 -18.77
CA ALA A 12 9.92 2.84 -18.08
C ALA A 12 9.31 1.84 -17.09
N ALA A 13 9.36 0.54 -17.40
CA ALA A 13 8.88 -0.54 -16.54
C ALA A 13 9.69 -0.72 -15.23
N LEU A 14 10.94 -0.25 -15.20
CA LEU A 14 11.83 -0.32 -14.04
C LEU A 14 11.98 1.03 -13.34
N ARG A 15 11.28 2.08 -13.82
CA ARG A 15 11.26 3.38 -13.15
C ARG A 15 10.37 3.30 -11.94
N GLY A 16 10.94 3.59 -10.78
CA GLY A 16 10.21 3.48 -9.53
C GLY A 16 11.11 3.13 -8.35
N PRO A 17 10.48 2.80 -7.23
CA PRO A 17 11.19 2.40 -6.04
C PRO A 17 11.81 1.01 -6.20
N VAL A 18 13.10 0.90 -5.86
CA VAL A 18 13.88 -0.34 -5.90
C VAL A 18 14.57 -0.53 -4.56
N LEU A 19 14.61 -1.77 -4.07
CA LEU A 19 15.39 -2.15 -2.91
C LEU A 19 16.79 -2.52 -3.35
N VAL A 20 17.78 -1.88 -2.74
CA VAL A 20 19.18 -2.23 -2.88
C VAL A 20 19.73 -2.77 -1.55
N ASP A 21 20.81 -3.53 -1.62
CA ASP A 21 21.55 -4.00 -0.46
C ASP A 21 22.39 -2.84 0.17
N LYS A 22 23.36 -3.19 1.03
CA LYS A 22 24.28 -2.21 1.64
C LYS A 22 25.32 -1.68 0.64
N THR A 23 25.62 -2.41 -0.43
CA THR A 23 26.60 -2.05 -1.46
C THR A 23 25.99 -1.25 -2.62
N GLY A 24 24.67 -1.13 -2.66
CA GLY A 24 23.93 -0.41 -3.69
C GLY A 24 23.45 -1.29 -4.84
N ILE A 25 23.61 -2.62 -4.73
CA ILE A 25 23.14 -3.61 -5.70
C ILE A 25 21.66 -3.91 -5.45
N PRO A 26 20.81 -3.94 -6.48
CA PRO A 26 19.40 -4.32 -6.34
C PRO A 26 19.26 -5.72 -5.72
N ARG A 27 18.37 -5.85 -4.73
CA ARG A 27 18.01 -7.17 -4.18
C ARG A 27 17.17 -7.92 -5.20
N TYR A 28 17.68 -9.06 -5.64
CA TYR A 28 17.25 -9.71 -6.87
C TYR A 28 15.76 -10.08 -6.84
N TRP A 29 15.33 -10.84 -5.82
CA TRP A 29 13.94 -11.31 -5.75
C TRP A 29 12.96 -10.17 -5.50
N SER A 30 13.37 -9.16 -4.73
CA SER A 30 12.55 -7.96 -4.54
C SER A 30 12.30 -7.20 -5.83
N ALA A 31 13.31 -7.10 -6.71
CA ALA A 31 13.21 -6.39 -7.97
C ALA A 31 12.26 -7.13 -8.92
N ILE A 32 12.41 -8.46 -9.01
CA ILE A 32 11.53 -9.32 -9.80
C ILE A 32 10.09 -9.21 -9.30
N TRP A 33 9.86 -9.45 -8.02
CA TRP A 33 8.52 -9.38 -7.44
C TRP A 33 7.85 -8.01 -7.62
N SER A 34 8.63 -6.93 -7.50
CA SER A 34 8.13 -5.57 -7.73
C SER A 34 7.67 -5.35 -9.18
N ALA A 35 8.37 -5.95 -10.14
CA ALA A 35 8.09 -5.83 -11.56
C ALA A 35 6.98 -6.78 -12.04
N THR A 36 6.80 -7.93 -11.40
CA THR A 36 5.84 -8.97 -11.83
C THR A 36 4.54 -8.93 -11.03
N SER A 37 4.61 -8.94 -9.70
CA SER A 37 3.43 -9.18 -8.85
C SER A 37 2.72 -7.89 -8.43
N ILE A 38 3.43 -6.77 -8.32
CA ILE A 38 2.87 -5.53 -7.74
C ILE A 38 3.08 -4.26 -8.59
N ALA A 39 3.48 -4.41 -9.85
CA ALA A 39 3.75 -3.28 -10.75
C ALA A 39 2.55 -2.36 -11.00
N GLN A 40 1.31 -2.88 -10.87
CA GLN A 40 0.09 -2.11 -11.08
C GLN A 40 -0.35 -1.29 -9.85
N LEU A 41 0.31 -1.47 -8.70
CA LEU A 41 -0.06 -0.73 -7.49
C LEU A 41 0.33 0.75 -7.60
N ALA A 42 -0.44 1.60 -6.94
CA ALA A 42 -0.08 3.01 -6.77
C ALA A 42 1.31 3.13 -6.12
N SER A 43 2.11 4.12 -6.56
CA SER A 43 3.52 4.25 -6.14
C SER A 43 3.70 4.35 -4.62
N SER A 44 2.74 4.93 -3.89
CA SER A 44 2.74 5.00 -2.43
C SER A 44 2.56 3.61 -1.79
N THR A 45 1.63 2.80 -2.29
CA THR A 45 1.41 1.43 -1.83
C THR A 45 2.58 0.53 -2.17
N LEU A 46 3.15 0.67 -3.37
CA LEU A 46 4.37 -0.02 -3.80
C LEU A 46 5.53 0.29 -2.83
N THR A 47 5.74 1.57 -2.55
CA THR A 47 6.77 2.03 -1.59
C THR A 47 6.57 1.43 -0.20
N GLN A 48 5.34 1.41 0.30
CA GLN A 48 5.04 0.85 1.60
C GLN A 48 5.29 -0.66 1.65
N LYS A 49 4.87 -1.41 0.63
CA LYS A 49 5.14 -2.86 0.54
C LYS A 49 6.63 -3.14 0.49
N LEU A 50 7.38 -2.43 -0.34
CA LEU A 50 8.84 -2.59 -0.43
C LEU A 50 9.54 -2.29 0.90
N ARG A 51 9.07 -1.31 1.69
CA ARG A 51 9.62 -1.07 3.03
C ARG A 51 9.39 -2.25 3.98
N TYR A 52 8.26 -2.95 3.87
CA TYR A 52 8.01 -4.16 4.65
C TYR A 52 8.92 -5.31 4.23
N VAL A 53 9.10 -5.50 2.92
CA VAL A 53 10.03 -6.50 2.37
C VAL A 53 11.49 -6.16 2.76
N GLU A 54 11.87 -4.88 2.75
CA GLU A 54 13.20 -4.45 3.21
C GLU A 54 13.45 -4.82 4.67
N ASN A 55 12.44 -4.69 5.54
CA ASN A 55 12.55 -5.10 6.93
C ASN A 55 12.77 -6.60 7.07
N LEU A 56 12.10 -7.42 6.26
CA LEU A 56 12.33 -8.87 6.20
C LEU A 56 13.76 -9.18 5.75
N TYR A 57 14.27 -8.53 4.70
CA TYR A 57 15.65 -8.70 4.24
C TYR A 57 16.67 -8.33 5.32
N GLN A 58 16.47 -7.20 6.00
CA GLN A 58 17.36 -6.80 7.10
C GLN A 58 17.32 -7.80 8.26
N HIS A 59 16.15 -8.34 8.59
CA HIS A 59 16.01 -9.36 9.62
C HIS A 59 16.76 -10.65 9.23
N ALA A 60 16.56 -11.13 8.00
CA ALA A 60 17.26 -12.30 7.47
C ALA A 60 18.78 -12.10 7.46
N ASP A 61 19.25 -10.93 7.00
CA ASP A 61 20.67 -10.59 6.95
C ASP A 61 21.31 -10.59 8.36
N ASN A 62 20.57 -10.16 9.38
CA ASN A 62 21.04 -10.15 10.76
C ASN A 62 21.01 -11.54 11.40
N LEU A 63 20.13 -12.44 10.95
CA LEU A 63 19.95 -13.77 11.53
C LEU A 63 20.95 -14.79 10.97
N LEU A 64 21.09 -14.84 9.64
CA LEU A 64 21.85 -15.90 8.94
C LEU A 64 23.04 -15.35 8.13
N GLY A 65 23.21 -14.02 8.06
CA GLY A 65 24.28 -13.37 7.32
C GLY A 65 23.81 -12.74 6.01
N ALA A 66 24.72 -12.02 5.34
CA ALA A 66 24.38 -11.22 4.17
C ALA A 66 23.78 -12.08 3.02
N ASN A 67 22.70 -11.58 2.42
CA ASN A 67 21.98 -12.21 1.30
C ASN A 67 21.26 -13.52 1.66
N ALA A 68 21.16 -13.87 2.94
CA ALA A 68 20.55 -15.12 3.37
C ALA A 68 19.14 -15.36 2.82
N LEU A 69 18.31 -14.31 2.70
CA LEU A 69 16.97 -14.48 2.12
C LEU A 69 17.01 -14.77 0.62
N ASP A 70 17.90 -14.11 -0.14
CA ASP A 70 17.99 -14.34 -1.58
C ASP A 70 18.57 -15.74 -1.87
N ASP A 71 19.52 -16.19 -1.06
CA ASP A 71 20.11 -17.53 -1.14
C ASP A 71 19.08 -18.61 -0.77
N ALA A 72 18.33 -18.41 0.32
CA ALA A 72 17.28 -19.33 0.76
C ALA A 72 16.15 -19.46 -0.28
N LEU A 73 15.73 -18.34 -0.89
CA LEU A 73 14.74 -18.34 -1.97
C LEU A 73 15.26 -19.04 -3.23
N SER A 74 16.52 -18.78 -3.61
CA SER A 74 17.12 -19.37 -4.82
C SER A 74 17.36 -20.88 -4.67
N GLY A 75 17.72 -21.31 -3.47
CA GLY A 75 18.00 -22.71 -3.12
C GLY A 75 16.76 -23.51 -2.71
N PHE A 76 15.60 -22.88 -2.54
CA PHE A 76 14.41 -23.47 -1.89
C PHE A 76 14.74 -24.10 -0.52
N ASP A 77 15.57 -23.41 0.27
CA ASP A 77 15.96 -23.88 1.59
C ASP A 77 14.82 -23.67 2.59
N ASP A 78 14.01 -24.71 2.74
CA ASP A 78 12.83 -24.74 3.61
C ASP A 78 13.18 -24.44 5.08
N GLU A 79 14.31 -24.95 5.55
CA GLU A 79 14.74 -24.78 6.95
C GLU A 79 15.18 -23.34 7.20
N ALA A 80 15.97 -22.76 6.29
CA ALA A 80 16.36 -21.35 6.37
C ALA A 80 15.15 -20.42 6.26
N LEU A 81 14.22 -20.69 5.33
CA LEU A 81 13.01 -19.88 5.14
C LEU A 81 12.10 -19.93 6.37
N ALA A 82 11.87 -21.12 6.95
CA ALA A 82 11.09 -21.27 8.17
C ALA A 82 11.76 -20.52 9.34
N ALA A 83 13.07 -20.70 9.54
CA ALA A 83 13.81 -20.02 10.60
C ALA A 83 13.74 -18.49 10.48
N ILE A 84 13.89 -17.94 9.26
CA ILE A 84 13.77 -16.51 9.00
C ILE A 84 12.35 -16.03 9.33
N LEU A 85 11.32 -16.69 8.79
CA LEU A 85 9.92 -16.27 8.94
C LEU A 85 9.45 -16.36 10.40
N GLU A 86 9.77 -17.43 11.12
CA GLU A 86 9.42 -17.61 12.53
C GLU A 86 10.10 -16.58 13.41
N SER A 87 11.42 -16.41 13.25
CA SER A 87 12.19 -15.42 13.99
C SER A 87 11.68 -14.00 13.71
N TRP A 88 11.33 -13.70 12.46
CA TRP A 88 10.78 -12.41 12.08
C TRP A 88 9.38 -12.19 12.65
N PHE A 89 8.51 -13.21 12.63
CA PHE A 89 7.20 -13.13 13.25
C PHE A 89 7.29 -12.83 14.74
N ILE A 90 8.19 -13.51 15.45
CA ILE A 90 8.44 -13.28 16.88
C ILE A 90 8.98 -11.86 17.09
N SER A 91 9.90 -11.38 16.26
CA SER A 91 10.47 -10.03 16.40
C SER A 91 9.43 -8.93 16.19
N ILE A 92 8.47 -9.12 15.29
CA ILE A 92 7.33 -8.21 15.10
C ILE A 92 6.43 -8.24 16.34
N ARG A 93 6.12 -9.43 16.90
CA ARG A 93 5.24 -9.58 18.06
C ARG A 93 5.84 -9.06 19.36
N ASN A 94 7.16 -9.10 19.50
CA ASN A 94 7.88 -8.64 20.69
C ASN A 94 8.03 -7.11 20.75
N GLN A 95 7.42 -6.36 19.83
CA GLN A 95 7.40 -4.90 19.90
C GLN A 95 6.40 -4.39 20.95
N PRO A 96 6.76 -3.36 21.74
CA PRO A 96 5.96 -2.90 22.87
C PRO A 96 4.57 -2.35 22.50
N ALA A 97 4.36 -1.95 21.24
CA ALA A 97 3.08 -1.48 20.73
C ALA A 97 2.80 -2.04 19.33
N VAL A 98 2.06 -3.15 19.25
CA VAL A 98 1.69 -3.79 17.98
C VAL A 98 0.54 -3.05 17.29
N THR A 99 0.79 -2.60 16.06
CA THR A 99 -0.14 -1.82 15.24
C THR A 99 -0.71 -2.64 14.07
N SER A 100 -1.76 -2.14 13.40
CA SER A 100 -2.26 -2.75 12.16
C SER A 100 -1.24 -2.70 11.01
N ALA A 101 -0.26 -1.80 11.08
CA ALA A 101 0.84 -1.76 10.13
C ALA A 101 1.80 -2.96 10.29
N ASP A 102 1.85 -3.56 11.48
CA ASP A 102 2.68 -4.74 11.75
C ASP A 102 2.04 -6.02 11.20
N GLU A 103 0.71 -6.13 11.26
CA GLU A 103 -0.03 -7.18 10.55
C GLU A 103 0.18 -7.06 9.03
N ASN A 104 0.01 -5.86 8.48
CA ASN A 104 0.26 -5.63 7.05
C ASN A 104 1.71 -5.92 6.66
N ARG A 105 2.67 -5.64 7.56
CA ARG A 105 4.09 -5.97 7.37
C ARG A 105 4.27 -7.47 7.25
N TRP A 106 3.78 -8.24 8.22
CA TRP A 106 3.82 -9.70 8.22
C TRP A 106 3.19 -10.29 6.96
N GLN A 107 1.94 -9.91 6.66
CA GLN A 107 1.21 -10.43 5.49
C GLN A 107 1.91 -10.06 4.17
N THR A 108 2.50 -8.88 4.07
CA THR A 108 3.26 -8.47 2.87
C THR A 108 4.55 -9.29 2.73
N GLY A 109 5.28 -9.54 3.82
CA GLY A 109 6.51 -10.34 3.77
C GLY A 109 6.24 -11.80 3.46
N LEU A 110 5.21 -12.39 4.09
CA LEU A 110 4.78 -13.76 3.79
C LEU A 110 4.31 -13.88 2.33
N GLY A 111 3.48 -12.95 1.87
CA GLY A 111 3.02 -12.92 0.48
C GLY A 111 4.17 -12.77 -0.52
N PHE A 112 5.19 -11.96 -0.21
CA PHE A 112 6.41 -11.87 -1.02
C PHE A 112 7.11 -13.22 -1.17
N VAL A 113 7.37 -13.93 -0.06
CA VAL A 113 8.04 -15.24 -0.08
C VAL A 113 7.21 -16.26 -0.86
N THR A 114 5.91 -16.36 -0.58
CA THR A 114 5.02 -17.29 -1.27
C THR A 114 4.96 -16.98 -2.78
N ASP A 115 4.78 -15.72 -3.17
CA ASP A 115 4.70 -15.33 -4.58
C ASP A 115 5.99 -15.68 -5.35
N VAL A 116 7.16 -15.38 -4.77
CA VAL A 116 8.46 -15.66 -5.41
C VAL A 116 8.65 -17.17 -5.59
N ILE A 117 8.30 -17.96 -4.58
CA ILE A 117 8.49 -19.41 -4.64
C ILE A 117 7.49 -20.07 -5.59
N THR A 118 6.22 -19.64 -5.58
CA THR A 118 5.22 -20.11 -6.55
C THR A 118 5.62 -19.75 -7.99
N TRP A 119 6.22 -18.58 -8.19
CA TRP A 119 6.77 -18.20 -9.48
C TRP A 119 7.95 -19.10 -9.89
N LEU A 120 8.86 -19.37 -8.96
CA LEU A 120 10.01 -20.25 -9.15
C LEU A 120 9.61 -21.71 -9.41
N SER A 121 8.57 -22.23 -8.74
CA SER A 121 8.03 -23.58 -8.96
C SER A 121 7.42 -23.69 -10.35
N SER A 122 6.62 -22.69 -10.75
CA SER A 122 5.97 -22.63 -12.05
C SER A 122 6.96 -22.55 -13.22
N ALA A 123 8.09 -21.86 -13.04
CA ALA A 123 9.10 -21.69 -14.08
C ALA A 123 9.96 -22.95 -14.37
N ARG A 124 9.96 -23.94 -13.47
CA ARG A 124 10.84 -25.13 -13.55
C ARG A 124 10.08 -26.45 -13.74
N SER A 125 8.98 -26.42 -14.49
CA SER A 125 7.91 -27.42 -14.64
C SER A 125 8.25 -28.89 -15.03
N ALA A 126 9.32 -29.52 -14.52
CA ALA A 126 9.69 -30.89 -14.91
C ALA A 126 10.30 -31.79 -13.81
N ASP A 127 10.48 -31.34 -12.56
CA ASP A 127 11.14 -32.17 -11.52
C ASP A 127 10.16 -32.55 -10.40
N ASP A 128 10.03 -33.85 -10.10
CA ASP A 128 9.22 -34.36 -8.98
C ASP A 128 9.67 -33.78 -7.63
N ARG A 129 10.94 -33.36 -7.53
CA ARG A 129 11.46 -32.61 -6.38
C ARG A 129 10.74 -31.28 -6.15
N LEU A 130 10.32 -30.60 -7.21
CA LEU A 130 9.65 -29.30 -7.14
C LEU A 130 8.23 -29.42 -6.62
N ARG A 131 7.51 -30.50 -6.96
CA ARG A 131 6.20 -30.80 -6.37
C ARG A 131 6.28 -30.98 -4.87
N HIS A 132 7.29 -31.71 -4.40
CA HIS A 132 7.50 -31.92 -2.96
C HIS A 132 7.85 -30.61 -2.23
N ILE A 133 8.64 -29.74 -2.87
CA ILE A 133 8.94 -28.40 -2.36
C ILE A 133 7.69 -27.52 -2.33
N GLU A 134 6.87 -27.56 -3.39
CA GLU A 134 5.62 -26.81 -3.49
C GLU A 134 4.59 -27.25 -2.44
N GLU A 135 4.45 -28.55 -2.18
CA GLU A 135 3.60 -29.08 -1.12
C GLU A 135 4.06 -28.65 0.28
N ARG A 136 5.38 -28.72 0.55
CA ARG A 136 5.96 -28.28 1.82
C ARG A 136 5.84 -26.78 2.01
N LEU A 137 6.00 -26.01 0.95
CA LEU A 137 5.83 -24.57 1.01
C LEU A 137 4.37 -24.16 1.15
N HIS A 138 3.45 -24.84 0.47
CA HIS A 138 2.02 -24.65 0.70
C HIS A 138 1.66 -24.98 2.14
N ARG A 139 2.29 -25.99 2.73
CA ARG A 139 2.16 -26.28 4.15
C ARG A 139 2.71 -25.13 5.01
N LEU A 140 3.91 -24.63 4.78
CA LEU A 140 4.44 -23.47 5.50
C LEU A 140 3.55 -22.23 5.33
N SER A 141 3.21 -21.88 4.09
CA SER A 141 2.33 -20.76 3.78
C SER A 141 0.97 -20.93 4.44
N SER A 142 0.40 -22.13 4.47
CA SER A 142 -0.88 -22.42 5.13
C SER A 142 -0.78 -22.37 6.66
N LEU A 143 0.35 -22.77 7.25
CA LEU A 143 0.58 -22.70 8.69
C LEU A 143 0.78 -21.24 9.12
N TYR A 144 1.61 -20.50 8.39
CA TYR A 144 1.94 -19.12 8.68
C TYR A 144 0.84 -18.13 8.28
N SER A 145 -0.02 -18.43 7.31
CA SER A 145 -1.19 -17.60 7.00
C SER A 145 -2.20 -17.57 8.14
N GLN A 146 -2.22 -18.60 8.99
CA GLN A 146 -3.06 -18.66 10.19
C GLN A 146 -2.46 -17.86 11.35
N LEU A 147 -1.16 -17.53 11.28
CA LEU A 147 -0.51 -16.68 12.27
C LEU A 147 -0.85 -15.22 11.98
N HIS A 148 -1.64 -14.65 12.88
CA HIS A 148 -1.88 -13.22 12.92
C HIS A 148 -1.05 -12.59 14.03
N VAL A 149 -0.33 -11.52 13.71
CA VAL A 149 0.38 -10.67 14.68
C VAL A 149 -0.67 -10.01 15.59
N ARG A 150 -1.80 -9.60 15.02
CA ARG A 150 -2.98 -9.14 15.76
C ARG A 150 -4.24 -9.40 14.93
N ARG A 151 -5.26 -10.03 15.52
CA ARG A 151 -6.63 -9.94 14.96
C ARG A 151 -7.00 -8.47 14.97
N SER A 152 -7.15 -7.86 13.79
CA SER A 152 -7.56 -6.47 13.65
C SER A 152 -8.86 -6.23 14.42
N ALA A 153 -8.75 -5.74 15.65
CA ALA A 153 -9.87 -5.05 16.28
C ALA A 153 -10.02 -3.79 15.44
N ALA A 154 -11.00 -3.78 14.54
CA ALA A 154 -11.39 -2.56 13.86
C ALA A 154 -11.61 -1.52 14.96
N VAL A 155 -10.67 -0.58 15.08
CA VAL A 155 -10.86 0.56 15.98
C VAL A 155 -12.18 1.15 15.52
N GLU A 156 -13.19 1.17 16.40
CA GLU A 156 -14.40 1.94 16.21
C GLU A 156 -13.99 3.42 16.19
N ALA A 157 -13.36 3.83 15.09
CA ALA A 157 -13.15 5.22 14.80
C ALA A 157 -14.54 5.82 14.73
N VAL A 158 -14.82 6.78 15.60
CA VAL A 158 -16.03 7.60 15.57
C VAL A 158 -16.23 8.06 14.13
N ARG A 159 -17.18 7.44 13.42
CA ARG A 159 -17.29 7.54 11.95
C ARG A 159 -17.81 8.89 11.47
N SER A 160 -18.22 9.76 12.39
CA SER A 160 -18.87 11.02 12.08
C SER A 160 -18.44 12.12 13.04
N LEU A 161 -18.20 13.31 12.48
CA LEU A 161 -18.02 14.53 13.27
C LEU A 161 -19.33 14.90 13.98
N PRO A 162 -19.28 15.37 15.24
CA PRO A 162 -20.44 15.96 15.90
C PRO A 162 -20.99 17.17 15.12
N ALA A 163 -22.31 17.38 15.18
CA ALA A 163 -22.97 18.48 14.47
C ALA A 163 -22.38 19.86 14.83
N SER A 164 -22.10 20.11 16.10
CA SER A 164 -21.48 21.36 16.58
C SER A 164 -20.10 21.62 15.97
N THR A 165 -19.32 20.56 15.73
CA THR A 165 -18.01 20.68 15.07
C THR A 165 -18.18 21.03 13.59
N VAL A 166 -19.17 20.45 12.91
CA VAL A 166 -19.47 20.75 11.51
C VAL A 166 -19.94 22.20 11.36
N GLU A 167 -20.84 22.66 12.24
CA GLU A 167 -21.32 24.05 12.26
C GLU A 167 -20.19 25.06 12.49
N ALA A 168 -19.30 24.78 13.45
CA ALA A 168 -18.13 25.60 13.70
C ALA A 168 -17.19 25.67 12.48
N LEU A 169 -17.01 24.55 11.77
CA LEU A 169 -16.22 24.49 10.55
C LEU A 169 -16.87 25.31 9.41
N TYR A 170 -18.20 25.27 9.28
CA TYR A 170 -18.91 26.13 8.32
C TYR A 170 -18.67 27.61 8.59
N ALA A 171 -18.84 28.04 9.85
CA ALA A 171 -18.65 29.44 10.24
C ALA A 171 -17.19 29.90 10.06
N LEU A 172 -16.21 29.02 10.30
CA LEU A 172 -14.79 29.35 10.17
C LEU A 172 -14.31 29.36 8.71
N LEU A 173 -14.77 28.40 7.90
CA LEU A 173 -14.33 28.22 6.52
C LEU A 173 -15.10 29.07 5.51
N ASP A 174 -16.19 29.73 5.93
CA ASP A 174 -16.89 30.72 5.12
C ASP A 174 -15.88 31.73 4.53
N PRO A 175 -15.86 31.93 3.20
CA PRO A 175 -14.95 32.87 2.55
C PRO A 175 -15.04 34.31 3.06
N GLU A 176 -16.23 34.71 3.53
CA GLU A 176 -16.49 36.06 4.03
C GLU A 176 -16.11 36.21 5.52
N CYS A 177 -15.88 35.09 6.22
CA CYS A 177 -15.50 35.12 7.63
C CYS A 177 -14.16 35.86 7.84
N PRO A 178 -14.11 36.89 8.71
CA PRO A 178 -12.87 37.59 9.03
C PRO A 178 -11.84 36.69 9.73
N LYS A 179 -12.31 35.68 10.48
CA LYS A 179 -11.48 34.71 11.22
C LYS A 179 -11.01 33.54 10.35
N ASN A 180 -11.32 33.55 9.05
CA ASN A 180 -10.89 32.49 8.14
C ASN A 180 -9.34 32.44 8.08
N PRO A 181 -8.71 31.29 8.35
CA PRO A 181 -7.24 31.19 8.45
C PRO A 181 -6.53 31.41 7.11
N PHE A 182 -7.24 31.35 5.98
CA PHE A 182 -6.65 31.59 4.66
C PHE A 182 -6.72 33.07 4.29
N LEU A 183 -5.57 33.70 4.07
CA LEU A 183 -5.49 35.15 3.79
C LEU A 183 -6.06 35.54 2.42
N ARG A 184 -5.84 34.73 1.38
CA ARG A 184 -6.21 35.06 -0.01
C ARG A 184 -7.65 34.62 -0.31
N MET A 185 -8.46 35.53 -0.86
CA MET A 185 -9.85 35.26 -1.24
C MET A 185 -10.01 34.03 -2.15
N LYS A 186 -9.13 33.88 -3.15
CA LYS A 186 -9.13 32.69 -4.04
C LYS A 186 -8.91 31.38 -3.27
N THR A 187 -8.03 31.38 -2.27
CA THR A 187 -7.76 30.20 -1.44
C THR A 187 -8.94 29.89 -0.53
N ARG A 188 -9.59 30.91 0.04
CA ARG A 188 -10.80 30.75 0.86
C ARG A 188 -11.91 30.04 0.09
N TRP A 189 -12.25 30.53 -1.10
CA TRP A 189 -13.24 29.89 -1.98
C TRP A 189 -12.86 28.45 -2.35
N ARG A 190 -11.58 28.22 -2.69
CA ARG A 190 -11.11 26.87 -3.04
C ARG A 190 -11.25 25.89 -1.88
N VAL A 191 -10.87 26.29 -0.67
CA VAL A 191 -10.96 25.45 0.52
C VAL A 191 -12.42 25.25 0.93
N TYR A 192 -13.23 26.30 0.90
CA TYR A 192 -14.66 26.21 1.19
C TYR A 192 -15.38 25.23 0.26
N VAL A 193 -15.18 25.35 -1.05
CA VAL A 193 -15.74 24.41 -2.04
C VAL A 193 -15.23 22.99 -1.79
N ALA A 194 -13.93 22.79 -1.55
CA ALA A 194 -13.39 21.48 -1.22
C ALA A 194 -14.07 20.89 0.04
N PHE A 195 -14.20 21.66 1.11
CA PHE A 195 -14.86 21.25 2.35
C PHE A 195 -16.32 20.82 2.12
N VAL A 196 -17.13 21.66 1.45
CA VAL A 196 -18.53 21.37 1.11
C VAL A 196 -18.64 20.08 0.29
N LEU A 197 -17.72 19.88 -0.67
CA LEU A 197 -17.69 18.68 -1.49
C LEU A 197 -17.27 17.43 -0.70
N MET A 198 -16.30 17.52 0.21
CA MET A 198 -15.93 16.40 1.10
C MET A 198 -17.10 16.03 2.02
N LEU A 199 -17.74 17.03 2.62
CA LEU A 199 -18.77 16.83 3.62
C LEU A 199 -20.05 16.26 3.02
N HIS A 200 -20.59 16.84 1.94
CA HIS A 200 -21.87 16.43 1.39
C HIS A 200 -21.80 15.29 0.37
N GLN A 201 -20.67 15.13 -0.32
CA GLN A 201 -20.52 14.09 -1.34
C GLN A 201 -19.64 12.92 -0.86
N GLY A 202 -19.08 13.01 0.35
CA GLY A 202 -18.17 12.00 0.89
C GLY A 202 -16.90 11.83 0.06
N LEU A 203 -16.51 12.85 -0.73
CA LEU A 203 -15.34 12.74 -1.60
C LEU A 203 -14.07 12.62 -0.78
N ARG A 204 -13.22 11.67 -1.15
CA ARG A 204 -11.89 11.54 -0.55
C ARG A 204 -10.99 12.68 -1.03
N ARG A 205 -10.00 13.05 -0.22
CA ARG A 205 -9.02 14.10 -0.54
C ARG A 205 -8.40 13.92 -1.93
N GLY A 206 -8.02 12.69 -2.29
CA GLY A 206 -7.44 12.39 -3.60
C GLY A 206 -8.40 12.63 -4.77
N GLU A 207 -9.69 12.33 -4.57
CA GLU A 207 -10.72 12.50 -5.60
C GLU A 207 -10.99 13.98 -5.90
N ILE A 208 -10.91 14.86 -4.88
CA ILE A 208 -11.04 16.31 -5.07
C ILE A 208 -9.85 16.90 -5.80
N LEU A 209 -8.64 16.45 -5.47
CA LEU A 209 -7.42 16.95 -6.11
C LEU A 209 -7.32 16.57 -7.59
N LEU A 210 -8.03 15.51 -7.99
CA LEU A 210 -8.12 15.03 -9.37
C LEU A 210 -9.41 15.49 -10.07
N LEU A 211 -10.24 16.32 -9.43
CA LEU A 211 -11.52 16.73 -9.99
C LEU A 211 -11.29 17.69 -11.18
N PRO A 212 -11.69 17.33 -12.41
CA PRO A 212 -11.48 18.19 -13.56
C PRO A 212 -12.45 19.38 -13.54
N ALA A 213 -12.09 20.47 -14.23
CA ALA A 213 -12.90 21.69 -14.26
C ALA A 213 -14.30 21.49 -14.88
N ASP A 214 -14.46 20.49 -15.76
CA ASP A 214 -15.72 20.11 -16.41
C ASP A 214 -16.52 19.04 -15.63
N ALA A 215 -16.12 18.72 -14.40
CA ALA A 215 -16.72 17.65 -13.61
C ALA A 215 -18.20 17.91 -13.29
N VAL A 216 -18.62 19.17 -13.22
CA VAL A 216 -20.00 19.57 -12.92
C VAL A 216 -20.77 19.77 -14.23
N LYS A 217 -21.72 18.88 -14.51
CA LYS A 217 -22.58 18.96 -15.70
C LYS A 217 -23.99 19.36 -15.31
N SER A 218 -24.60 20.28 -16.03
CA SER A 218 -26.04 20.54 -15.95
C SER A 218 -26.80 19.61 -16.90
N ALA A 219 -27.84 18.95 -16.40
CA ALA A 219 -28.79 18.17 -17.19
C ALA A 219 -30.22 18.59 -16.81
N TYR A 220 -31.07 18.78 -17.81
CA TYR A 220 -32.47 19.12 -17.59
C TYR A 220 -33.25 17.87 -17.18
N ASP A 221 -33.89 17.91 -16.01
CA ASP A 221 -34.71 16.81 -15.54
C ASP A 221 -36.15 17.01 -16.03
N HIS A 222 -36.51 16.31 -17.10
CA HIS A 222 -37.83 16.38 -17.72
C HIS A 222 -38.97 15.98 -16.77
N LYS A 223 -38.71 15.19 -15.71
CA LYS A 223 -39.74 14.80 -14.74
C LYS A 223 -40.06 15.92 -13.74
N LEU A 224 -39.09 16.77 -13.41
CA LEU A 224 -39.25 17.86 -12.44
C LEU A 224 -39.28 19.25 -13.08
N LYS A 225 -39.18 19.34 -14.42
CA LYS A 225 -39.10 20.59 -15.19
C LYS A 225 -38.06 21.60 -14.64
N ARG A 226 -36.94 21.11 -14.11
CA ARG A 226 -35.86 21.94 -13.53
C ARG A 226 -34.49 21.47 -14.00
N GLY A 227 -33.55 22.41 -14.14
CA GLY A 227 -32.15 22.11 -14.37
C GLY A 227 -31.53 21.46 -13.13
N ARG A 228 -30.91 20.28 -13.26
CA ARG A 228 -30.11 19.67 -12.20
C ARG A 228 -28.63 19.69 -12.58
N PHE A 229 -27.77 19.90 -11.59
CA PHE A 229 -26.33 19.69 -11.74
C PHE A 229 -25.98 18.28 -11.25
N ARG A 230 -25.21 17.52 -12.04
CA ARG A 230 -24.72 16.18 -11.70
C ARG A 230 -23.21 16.15 -11.93
N LYS A 231 -22.48 15.47 -11.04
CA LYS A 231 -21.05 15.22 -11.23
C LYS A 231 -20.83 14.04 -12.17
N ARG A 232 -19.84 14.14 -13.07
CA ARG A 232 -19.37 12.99 -13.86
C ARG A 232 -18.73 11.98 -12.90
N LYS A 233 -19.18 10.72 -12.88
CA LYS A 233 -18.45 9.66 -12.16
C LYS A 233 -17.06 9.56 -12.77
N ILE A 234 -16.02 9.73 -11.96
CA ILE A 234 -14.64 9.43 -12.34
C ILE A 234 -14.61 7.91 -12.55
N LYS A 235 -14.67 7.46 -13.81
CA LYS A 235 -14.34 6.08 -14.15
C LYS A 235 -12.81 6.03 -14.18
N HIS A 236 -12.22 5.26 -13.27
CA HIS A 236 -10.82 4.87 -13.39
C HIS A 236 -10.69 4.11 -14.71
N VAL A 237 -9.88 4.65 -15.62
CA VAL A 237 -9.30 3.95 -16.77
C VAL A 237 -7.90 3.54 -16.35
#